data_AF-A0A142XKK2-F1
#
_entry.id   AF-A0A142XKK2-F1
#
_cell.length_a   1.000
_cell.length_b   1.000
_cell.length_c   1.000
_cell.angle_alpha   90.00
_cell.angle_beta   90.00
_cell.angle_gamma   90.00
#
_symmetry.space_group_name_H-M   'P 1'
#
loop_
_entity.id
_entity.type
_entity.pdbx_description
1 polymer ?
#
loop_
_entity_poly.entity_id
_entity_poly.type
_entity_poly.pdbx_seq_one_letter_code
_entity_poly.pdbx_strand_id
1 'polypeptide(L)'
;MSITGKYLTAMVSAAPIAGTHEWSANETGDRLEATTGADNGRGRKHVGVIDSRFRIRFYFDITTGAANFIRTGTTLSDLALFADKDADTPIYLIESATVFDFNIAGQVRDRFIVDADIEANGDVIDFSDGN
;
A
#
# COMPACT_ATOMS: atom_id res chain seq x y z
N MET A 1 29.29 2.11 1.13
CA MET A 1 27.88 2.20 0.72
C MET A 1 27.08 2.35 2.01
N SER A 2 26.64 3.55 2.37
CA SER A 2 25.89 3.79 3.62
C SER A 2 24.41 3.59 3.34
N ILE A 3 23.87 2.44 3.72
CA ILE A 3 22.42 2.22 3.73
C ILE A 3 21.90 2.93 4.97
N THR A 4 21.49 4.19 4.83
CA THR A 4 20.87 4.91 5.94
C THR A 4 19.37 4.76 5.82
N GLY A 5 18.75 3.99 6.71
CA GLY A 5 17.29 3.96 6.93
C GLY A 5 16.78 5.27 7.53
N LYS A 6 17.25 6.41 7.03
CA LYS A 6 16.90 7.74 7.49
C LYS A 6 15.61 8.13 6.76
N TYR A 7 14.50 7.81 7.40
CA TYR A 7 13.11 8.19 7.09
C TYR A 7 12.72 8.24 5.60
N LEU A 8 12.32 7.09 5.08
CA LEU A 8 11.52 7.02 3.84
C LEU A 8 10.38 8.04 3.90
N THR A 9 10.29 8.92 2.91
CA THR A 9 9.31 9.99 2.87
C THR A 9 8.54 9.93 1.57
N ALA A 10 7.25 10.27 1.62
CA ALA A 10 6.42 10.49 0.45
C ALA A 10 5.85 11.90 0.51
N MET A 11 5.73 12.56 -0.64
CA MET A 11 5.16 13.90 -0.78
C MET A 11 4.11 13.92 -1.88
N VAL A 12 3.06 14.72 -1.70
CA VAL A 12 2.04 14.99 -2.73
C VAL A 12 2.07 16.48 -3.01
N SER A 13 2.34 16.87 -4.26
CA SER A 13 2.41 18.29 -4.64
C SER A 13 3.32 19.11 -3.70
N ALA A 14 4.51 18.57 -3.39
CA ALA A 14 5.51 19.08 -2.44
C ALA A 14 5.09 19.13 -0.95
N ALA A 15 3.88 18.71 -0.58
CA ALA A 15 3.47 18.56 0.82
C ALA A 15 3.83 17.16 1.35
N PRO A 16 4.54 17.03 2.48
CA PRO A 16 4.91 15.73 3.03
C PRO A 16 3.69 14.98 3.56
N ILE A 17 3.61 13.68 3.25
CA ILE A 17 2.70 12.75 3.92
C ILE A 17 3.32 12.42 5.29
N ALA A 18 2.86 13.12 6.31
CA ALA A 18 3.35 12.96 7.68
C ALA A 18 3.24 11.50 8.15
N GLY A 19 4.24 11.05 8.90
CA GLY A 19 4.26 9.70 9.46
C GLY A 19 4.59 8.59 8.46
N THR A 20 4.92 8.91 7.20
CA THR A 20 5.42 7.92 6.23
C THR A 20 6.64 7.22 6.82
N HIS A 21 6.59 5.89 6.84
CA HIS A 21 7.69 5.07 7.33
C HIS A 21 8.00 3.91 6.38
N GLU A 22 7.10 3.59 5.46
CA GLU A 22 7.30 2.57 4.44
C GLU A 22 6.60 3.00 3.15
N TRP A 23 7.28 2.82 2.02
CA TRP A 23 6.64 2.82 0.71
C TRP A 23 7.25 1.72 -0.15
N SER A 24 6.47 1.23 -1.11
CA SER A 24 6.91 0.24 -2.09
C SER A 24 6.35 0.58 -3.46
N ALA A 25 7.17 0.45 -4.49
CA ALA A 25 6.77 0.49 -5.89
C ALA A 25 6.87 -0.91 -6.48
N ASN A 26 5.83 -1.35 -7.17
CA ASN A 26 5.82 -2.60 -7.93
C ASN A 26 5.39 -2.29 -9.36
N GLU A 27 6.23 -2.66 -10.32
CA GLU A 27 5.95 -2.52 -11.74
C GLU A 27 5.85 -3.90 -12.35
N THR A 28 4.70 -4.17 -12.96
CA THR A 28 4.42 -5.43 -13.64
C THR A 28 4.10 -5.13 -15.10
N GLY A 29 4.89 -5.69 -15.99
CA GLY A 29 4.63 -5.64 -17.43
C GLY A 29 3.94 -6.91 -17.91
N ASP A 30 2.97 -6.75 -18.80
CA ASP A 30 2.37 -7.86 -19.52
C ASP A 30 3.44 -8.62 -20.31
N ARG A 31 3.41 -9.95 -20.21
CA ARG A 31 4.34 -10.82 -20.93
C ARG A 31 3.69 -11.31 -22.21
N LEU A 32 3.90 -10.56 -23.28
CA LEU A 32 3.39 -10.89 -24.60
C LEU A 32 4.32 -11.88 -25.28
N GLU A 33 3.73 -12.86 -25.97
CA GLU A 33 4.47 -13.80 -26.80
C GLU A 33 4.53 -13.26 -28.22
N ALA A 34 5.73 -13.16 -28.79
CA ALA A 34 5.92 -12.89 -30.21
C ALA A 34 6.88 -13.91 -30.85
N THR A 35 6.83 -15.14 -30.37
CA THR A 35 7.59 -16.25 -30.93
C THR A 35 7.10 -16.54 -32.34
N THR A 36 8.04 -16.61 -33.27
CA THR A 36 7.84 -16.88 -34.70
C THR A 36 8.58 -18.15 -35.10
N GLY A 37 8.29 -18.66 -36.30
CA GLY A 37 9.00 -19.84 -36.83
C GLY A 37 10.51 -19.63 -37.00
N ALA A 38 10.98 -18.38 -37.11
CA ALA A 38 12.40 -18.04 -37.23
C ALA A 38 13.18 -18.17 -35.91
N ASP A 39 12.48 -18.26 -34.78
CA ASP A 39 13.10 -18.29 -33.44
C ASP A 39 13.61 -19.69 -33.05
N ASN A 40 13.52 -20.69 -33.96
CA ASN A 40 14.08 -22.03 -33.80
C ASN A 40 13.75 -22.70 -32.46
N GLY A 41 12.50 -22.56 -32.00
CA GLY A 41 12.02 -23.13 -30.73
C GLY A 41 12.42 -22.37 -29.47
N ARG A 42 13.04 -21.18 -29.59
CA ARG A 42 13.31 -20.30 -28.45
C ARG A 42 12.16 -19.31 -28.27
N GLY A 43 11.75 -19.10 -27.02
CA GLY A 43 10.71 -18.13 -26.70
C GLY A 43 11.19 -16.69 -26.91
N ARG A 44 10.36 -15.87 -27.54
CA ARG A 44 10.58 -14.43 -27.71
C ARG A 44 9.46 -13.66 -27.01
N LYS A 45 9.78 -13.15 -25.82
CA LYS A 45 8.88 -12.37 -24.99
C LYS A 45 9.01 -10.88 -25.32
N HIS A 46 7.88 -10.18 -25.38
CA HIS A 46 7.81 -8.73 -25.39
C HIS A 46 7.08 -8.23 -24.14
N VAL A 47 7.39 -7.01 -23.73
CA VAL A 47 6.66 -6.34 -22.65
C VAL A 47 5.51 -5.56 -23.27
N GLY A 48 4.28 -5.84 -22.80
CA GLY A 48 3.07 -5.13 -23.19
C GLY A 48 2.85 -3.88 -22.34
N VAL A 49 1.63 -3.69 -21.86
CA VAL A 49 1.29 -2.60 -20.93
C VAL A 49 2.05 -2.80 -19.62
N ILE A 50 2.51 -1.70 -19.02
CA ILE A 50 3.17 -1.69 -17.71
C ILE A 50 2.20 -1.11 -16.70
N ASP A 51 1.84 -1.92 -15.71
CA ASP A 51 1.06 -1.52 -14.57
C ASP A 51 1.98 -1.22 -13.39
N SER A 52 1.93 0.01 -12.88
CA SER A 52 2.70 0.43 -11.70
C SER A 52 1.76 0.58 -10.50
N ARG A 53 2.04 -0.17 -9.42
CA ARG A 53 1.32 -0.10 -8.16
C ARG A 53 2.23 0.41 -7.05
N PHE A 54 1.80 1.49 -6.40
CA PHE A 54 2.49 2.08 -5.27
C PHE A 54 1.70 1.84 -3.99
N ARG A 55 2.40 1.51 -2.91
CA ARG A 55 1.83 1.38 -1.57
C ARG A 55 2.62 2.27 -0.63
N ILE A 56 1.91 3.06 0.18
CA ILE A 56 2.50 3.94 1.18
C ILE A 56 1.86 3.58 2.52
N ARG A 57 2.67 3.37 3.55
CA ARG A 57 2.21 3.21 4.93
C ARG A 57 2.72 4.38 5.75
N PHE A 58 1.80 4.99 6.47
CA PHE A 58 2.07 6.13 7.33
C PHE A 58 1.31 6.00 8.64
N TYR A 59 1.89 6.55 9.71
CA TYR A 59 1.21 6.67 10.98
C TYR A 59 0.25 7.84 10.96
N PHE A 60 -0.94 7.64 11.54
CA PHE A 60 -1.88 8.72 11.74
C PHE A 60 -1.37 9.65 12.84
N ASP A 61 -1.24 10.93 12.52
CA ASP A 61 -0.95 11.96 13.52
C ASP A 61 -2.26 12.36 14.23
N ILE A 62 -2.39 11.88 15.47
CA ILE A 62 -3.49 12.17 16.40
C ILE A 62 -3.64 13.67 16.66
N THR A 63 -2.57 14.45 16.54
CA THR A 63 -2.55 15.88 16.87
C THR A 63 -3.16 16.74 15.75
N THR A 64 -2.91 16.37 14.50
CA THR A 64 -3.40 17.10 13.31
C THR A 64 -4.70 16.53 12.75
N GLY A 65 -5.06 15.29 13.10
CA GLY A 65 -6.37 14.70 12.83
C GLY A 65 -6.74 14.55 11.36
N ALA A 66 -5.81 14.74 10.43
CA ALA A 66 -6.12 14.89 9.02
C ALA A 66 -5.44 13.82 8.15
N ALA A 67 -6.15 12.70 7.95
CA ALA A 67 -5.98 11.87 6.75
C ALA A 67 -6.84 12.38 5.57
N ASN A 68 -7.11 13.70 5.53
CA ASN A 68 -8.18 14.26 4.70
C ASN A 68 -7.88 14.30 3.19
N PHE A 69 -6.62 14.15 2.78
CA PHE A 69 -6.19 14.33 1.38
C PHE A 69 -5.96 13.01 0.62
N ILE A 70 -5.90 11.87 1.31
CA ILE A 70 -5.72 10.55 0.67
C ILE A 70 -6.94 9.70 1.02
N ARG A 71 -7.88 9.63 0.08
CA ARG A 71 -9.07 8.78 0.18
C ARG A 71 -9.21 7.97 -1.10
N THR A 72 -9.89 6.83 -1.02
CA THR A 72 -10.25 6.04 -2.20
C THR A 72 -11.00 6.90 -3.22
N GLY A 73 -10.59 6.83 -4.48
CA GLY A 73 -11.11 7.63 -5.59
C GLY A 73 -10.44 9.00 -5.77
N THR A 74 -9.58 9.43 -4.85
CA THR A 74 -8.82 10.68 -5.04
C THR A 74 -7.68 10.46 -6.04
N THR A 75 -7.52 11.41 -6.96
CA THR A 75 -6.32 11.52 -7.80
C THR A 75 -5.29 12.41 -7.10
N LEU A 76 -4.10 11.87 -6.87
CA LEU A 76 -2.94 12.56 -6.33
C LEU A 76 -2.09 13.06 -7.51
N SER A 77 -1.84 14.36 -7.57
CA SER A 77 -0.90 14.98 -8.50
C SER A 77 0.49 15.09 -7.88
N ASP A 78 1.51 14.83 -8.69
CA ASP A 78 2.92 14.96 -8.30
C ASP A 78 3.26 14.19 -7.01
N LEU A 79 2.95 12.89 -7.02
CA LEU A 79 3.34 11.99 -5.93
C LEU A 79 4.83 11.67 -6.08
N ALA A 80 5.61 12.03 -5.07
CA ALA A 80 7.06 11.84 -5.03
C ALA A 80 7.46 10.92 -3.87
N LEU A 81 8.31 9.92 -4.14
CA LEU A 81 8.81 8.96 -3.16
C LEU A 81 10.33 9.13 -2.98
N PHE A 82 10.78 9.30 -1.74
CA PHE A 82 12.17 9.58 -1.39
C PHE A 82 12.74 8.51 -0.46
N ALA A 83 14.03 8.21 -0.61
CA ALA A 83 14.76 7.37 0.34
C ALA A 83 15.16 8.13 1.63
N ASP A 84 15.24 9.46 1.57
CA ASP A 84 15.54 10.34 2.70
C ASP A 84 14.68 11.61 2.57
N LYS A 85 14.21 12.16 3.69
CA LYS A 85 13.41 13.39 3.74
C LYS A 85 14.16 14.62 3.22
N ASP A 86 15.49 14.62 3.34
CA ASP A 86 16.34 15.75 2.96
C ASP A 86 16.91 15.58 1.53
N ALA A 87 16.43 14.60 0.75
CA ALA A 87 16.90 14.35 -0.60
C ALA A 87 16.26 15.34 -1.60
N ASP A 88 17.11 16.00 -2.40
CA ASP A 88 16.67 16.95 -3.43
C ASP A 88 16.04 16.28 -4.65
N THR A 89 16.21 14.96 -4.80
CA THR A 89 15.70 14.19 -5.96
C THR A 89 14.89 12.99 -5.48
N PRO A 90 13.63 12.84 -5.94
CA PRO A 90 12.84 11.67 -5.63
C PRO A 90 13.36 10.44 -6.38
N ILE A 91 13.17 9.27 -5.79
CA ILE A 91 13.41 7.98 -6.46
C ILE A 91 12.32 7.71 -7.48
N TYR A 92 11.06 8.00 -7.11
CA TYR A 92 9.92 7.92 -8.01
C TYR A 92 9.19 9.24 -8.00
N LEU A 93 8.92 9.77 -9.20
CA LEU A 93 8.02 10.89 -9.42
C LEU A 93 6.87 10.39 -10.30
N ILE A 94 5.66 10.45 -9.76
CA ILE A 94 4.43 10.03 -10.43
C ILE A 94 3.57 11.27 -10.64
N GLU A 95 3.41 11.67 -11.90
CA GLU A 95 2.64 12.87 -12.28
C GLU A 95 1.17 12.77 -11.83
N SER A 96 0.58 11.58 -11.93
CA SER A 96 -0.80 11.33 -11.52
C SER A 96 -0.99 9.90 -11.03
N ALA A 97 -1.53 9.74 -9.82
CA ALA A 97 -1.85 8.45 -9.22
C ALA A 97 -3.27 8.45 -8.67
N THR A 98 -4.05 7.39 -8.92
CA THR A 98 -5.40 7.24 -8.33
C THR A 98 -5.35 6.30 -7.15
N VAL A 99 -5.94 6.71 -6.02
CA VAL A 99 -6.03 5.89 -4.81
C VAL A 99 -7.16 4.88 -4.99
N PHE A 100 -6.82 3.60 -5.17
CA PHE A 100 -7.80 2.52 -5.33
C PHE A 100 -8.22 1.87 -4.01
N ASP A 101 -7.32 1.81 -3.04
CA ASP A 101 -7.57 1.21 -1.74
C ASP A 101 -6.96 2.09 -0.66
N PHE A 102 -7.72 2.29 0.42
CA PHE A 102 -7.33 3.07 1.57
C PHE A 102 -7.87 2.39 2.83
N ASN A 103 -6.96 1.82 3.61
CA ASN A 103 -7.29 1.09 4.82
C ASN A 103 -6.70 1.82 6.04
N ILE A 104 -7.56 2.16 7.00
CA ILE A 104 -7.15 2.65 8.32
C ILE A 104 -7.44 1.55 9.33
N ALA A 105 -6.39 1.08 10.01
CA ALA A 105 -6.51 0.16 11.14
C ALA A 105 -5.90 0.80 12.38
N GLY A 106 -6.63 0.74 13.49
CA GLY A 106 -6.16 1.16 14.81
C GLY A 106 -6.07 -0.05 15.72
N GLN A 107 -4.92 -0.27 16.35
CA GLN A 107 -4.76 -1.26 17.40
C GLN A 107 -4.42 -0.54 18.69
N VAL A 108 -5.23 -0.76 19.74
CA VAL A 108 -4.87 -0.34 21.09
C VAL A 108 -3.78 -1.31 21.57
N ARG A 109 -2.52 -0.86 21.59
CA ARG A 109 -1.44 -1.62 22.23
C ARG A 109 -1.78 -1.77 23.73
N ASP A 110 -1.60 -2.98 24.27
CA ASP A 110 -1.75 -3.38 25.68
C ASP A 110 -3.07 -4.04 26.13
N ARG A 111 -3.70 -4.88 25.30
CA ARG A 111 -4.59 -5.91 25.86
C ARG A 111 -4.26 -7.29 25.32
N PHE A 112 -4.00 -8.23 26.23
CA PHE A 112 -3.99 -9.66 25.92
C PHE A 112 -5.39 -10.03 25.48
N ILE A 113 -5.58 -10.26 24.19
CA ILE A 113 -6.84 -10.75 23.62
C ILE A 113 -6.64 -12.25 23.44
N VAL A 114 -7.42 -13.03 24.17
CA VAL A 114 -7.55 -14.47 23.96
C VAL A 114 -8.86 -14.66 23.22
N ASP A 115 -8.78 -14.88 21.91
CA ASP A 115 -9.93 -15.26 21.10
C ASP A 115 -10.02 -16.79 21.08
N ALA A 116 -11.18 -17.32 21.46
CA ALA A 116 -11.50 -18.74 21.36
C ALA A 116 -12.72 -18.90 20.46
N ASP A 117 -12.53 -19.59 19.34
CA ASP A 117 -13.61 -20.00 18.45
C ASP A 117 -14.19 -21.31 19.02
N ILE A 118 -15.44 -21.28 19.48
CA ILE A 118 -16.09 -22.41 20.14
C ILE A 118 -17.34 -22.78 19.34
N GLU A 119 -17.29 -23.95 18.72
CA GLU A 119 -18.42 -24.54 18.00
C GLU A 119 -19.20 -25.46 18.97
N ALA A 120 -20.50 -25.22 19.11
CA ALA A 120 -21.37 -26.05 19.94
C ALA A 120 -21.62 -27.40 19.26
N ASN A 121 -21.29 -28.51 19.94
CA ASN A 121 -21.68 -29.85 19.51
C ASN A 121 -22.92 -30.30 20.29
N GLY A 122 -24.10 -29.93 19.81
CA GLY A 122 -25.37 -30.34 20.40
C GLY A 122 -26.45 -29.27 20.31
N ASP A 123 -27.60 -29.58 20.90
CA ASP A 123 -28.75 -28.68 20.94
C ASP A 123 -28.44 -27.45 21.83
N VAL A 124 -28.75 -26.25 21.32
CA VAL A 124 -28.52 -24.98 22.01
C VAL A 124 -29.84 -24.55 22.63
N ILE A 125 -29.97 -24.71 23.95
CA ILE A 125 -31.15 -24.26 24.67
C ILE A 125 -30.98 -22.76 24.96
N ASP A 126 -31.76 -21.94 24.26
CA ASP A 126 -31.88 -20.50 24.50
C ASP A 126 -32.90 -20.24 25.62
N PHE A 127 -32.48 -19.54 26.67
CA PHE A 127 -33.34 -19.15 27.80
C PHE A 127 -33.70 -17.65 27.76
N SER A 128 -33.49 -16.97 26.63
CA SER A 128 -33.62 -15.51 26.57
C SER A 128 -35.05 -14.96 26.56
N ASP A 129 -36.09 -15.80 26.67
CA ASP A 129 -37.43 -15.32 27.03
C ASP A 129 -38.23 -16.37 27.84
N GLY A 130 -38.31 -16.19 29.17
CA GLY A 130 -39.24 -16.92 30.03
C GLY A 130 -38.94 -16.94 31.55
N ASN A 131 -39.36 -15.88 32.26
CA ASN A 131 -39.44 -15.68 33.73
C ASN A 131 -38.15 -15.56 34.55
#